data_AF-A0A4Z2C789-F1
#
_entry.id   AF-A0A4Z2C789-F1
#
_cell.length_a   1.000
_cell.length_b   1.000
_cell.length_c   1.000
_cell.angle_alpha   90.00
_cell.angle_beta   90.00
_cell.angle_gamma   90.00
#
_symmetry.space_group_name_H-M   'P 1'
#
loop_
_entity.id
_entity.type
_entity.pdbx_description
1 polymer ?
#
loop_
_entity_poly.entity_id
_entity_poly.type
_entity_poly.pdbx_seq_one_letter_code
_entity_poly.pdbx_strand_id
1 'polypeptide(L)'
;MDCKADGVGDERSPSSSGGQSPDLDRNPSPPPDTAGGGEDGDSDAIGDTVYSKHWLFSTLTRLINMVTEHAEGDSEGQMELPDGDEEDLCKVWDMAMDKDVAGLLQAFKATDILVGVISRSRCPHLTEICVGILGNIACFPDTCATLSQNENLGEVLLLLLGDADPPTLLETSRKTSAPCGFSGYDSKHLFAPTSASS
;
A
#
# COMPACT_ATOMS: atom_id res chain seq x y z
N MET A 1 31.08 83.51 53.69
CA MET A 1 32.11 84.26 52.96
C MET A 1 33.25 83.31 52.69
N ASP A 2 33.25 82.62 51.56
CA ASP A 2 33.76 83.08 50.26
C ASP A 2 35.03 82.28 49.96
N CYS A 3 35.41 82.23 48.68
CA CYS A 3 36.65 81.71 48.11
C CYS A 3 36.56 80.25 47.64
N LYS A 4 36.96 79.89 46.42
CA LYS A 4 37.48 80.65 45.29
C LYS A 4 37.52 79.67 44.11
N ALA A 5 37.28 80.24 42.94
CA ALA A 5 37.20 79.58 41.66
C ALA A 5 38.55 79.17 41.06
N ASP A 6 38.40 78.44 39.96
CA ASP A 6 39.28 78.32 38.78
C ASP A 6 40.38 77.26 38.80
N GLY A 7 40.15 76.23 37.99
CA GLY A 7 41.13 75.26 37.52
C GLY A 7 40.91 74.96 36.04
N VAL A 8 41.76 75.54 35.20
CA VAL A 8 42.01 75.17 33.80
C VAL A 8 42.76 73.84 33.75
N GLY A 9 42.50 73.00 32.75
CA GLY A 9 43.29 71.80 32.48
C GLY A 9 42.91 71.12 31.17
N ASP A 10 43.63 71.48 30.11
CA ASP A 10 43.79 70.76 28.85
C ASP A 10 44.48 69.41 29.11
N GLU A 11 44.11 68.35 28.39
CA GLU A 11 45.04 67.49 27.63
C GLU A 11 44.47 66.11 27.30
N ARG A 12 45.05 65.58 26.23
CA ARG A 12 44.58 64.58 25.30
C ARG A 12 45.34 63.25 25.50
N SER A 13 44.59 62.15 25.37
CA SER A 13 45.03 60.77 25.00
C SER A 13 45.84 59.95 26.02
N PRO A 14 46.08 58.63 25.81
CA PRO A 14 45.36 57.59 25.02
C PRO A 14 45.20 56.25 25.82
N SER A 15 44.46 55.27 25.28
CA SER A 15 44.96 53.88 25.11
C SER A 15 43.91 52.93 24.57
N SER A 16 44.42 52.04 23.72
CA SER A 16 43.80 51.00 22.91
C SER A 16 43.25 49.81 23.69
N SER A 17 42.16 49.20 23.20
CA SER A 17 41.81 47.76 23.22
C SER A 17 40.45 47.64 22.54
N GLY A 18 40.28 47.03 21.37
CA GLY A 18 40.19 45.58 21.18
C GLY A 18 38.96 45.36 20.31
N GLY A 19 39.10 44.59 19.22
CA GLY A 19 38.13 44.54 18.13
C GLY A 19 36.87 43.71 18.37
N GLN A 20 36.01 43.77 17.33
CA GLN A 20 34.90 42.86 17.00
C GLN A 20 33.67 42.98 17.94
N SER A 21 32.44 43.12 17.45
CA SER A 21 31.81 42.39 16.34
C SER A 21 30.70 43.20 15.67
N PRO A 22 30.40 42.96 14.38
CA PRO A 22 29.11 43.34 13.82
C PRO A 22 28.02 42.46 14.46
N ASP A 23 26.89 43.07 14.77
CA ASP A 23 25.67 42.44 15.29
C ASP A 23 25.07 41.50 14.21
N LEU A 24 25.70 40.34 13.99
CA LEU A 24 25.32 39.35 12.97
C LEU A 24 24.90 38.00 13.54
N ASP A 25 24.43 37.95 14.79
CA ASP A 25 23.90 36.71 15.39
C ASP A 25 22.39 36.79 15.69
N ARG A 26 21.66 37.40 14.77
CA ARG A 26 20.21 37.21 14.68
C ARG A 26 19.98 35.97 13.82
N ASN A 27 20.16 34.80 14.42
CA ASN A 27 19.50 33.60 13.90
C ASN A 27 18.00 33.96 13.74
N PRO A 28 17.41 33.88 12.52
CA PRO A 28 16.00 34.15 12.38
C PRO A 28 15.22 33.23 13.31
N SER A 29 14.16 33.76 13.94
CA SER A 29 13.26 32.93 14.74
C SER A 29 12.78 31.75 13.90
N PRO A 30 12.65 30.55 14.49
CA PRO A 30 12.03 29.42 13.80
C PRO A 30 10.67 29.88 13.26
N PRO A 31 10.26 29.39 12.07
CA PRO A 31 8.97 29.78 11.51
C PRO A 31 7.86 29.52 12.53
N PRO A 32 6.80 30.33 12.54
CA PRO A 32 5.68 30.13 13.46
C PRO A 32 5.20 28.69 13.29
N ASP A 33 5.04 27.98 14.41
CA ASP A 33 4.30 26.72 14.42
C ASP A 33 2.96 27.02 13.76
N THR A 34 2.82 26.59 12.50
CA THR A 34 1.51 26.46 11.88
C THR A 34 0.80 25.36 12.68
N ALA A 35 0.22 25.75 13.81
CA ALA A 35 -0.88 25.06 14.49
C ALA A 35 -2.10 25.12 13.55
N GLY A 36 -1.97 24.39 12.45
CA GLY A 36 -2.73 24.53 11.21
C GLY A 36 -2.03 23.86 10.03
N GLY A 37 -0.93 23.13 10.23
CA GLY A 37 -0.48 22.12 9.29
C GLY A 37 -1.47 20.96 9.33
N GLY A 38 -2.48 21.00 8.48
CA GLY A 38 -3.08 19.76 8.02
C GLY A 38 -1.95 18.91 7.46
N GLU A 39 -1.66 17.81 8.14
CA GLU A 39 -0.74 16.77 7.71
C GLU A 39 -1.27 16.19 6.40
N ASP A 40 -0.97 16.85 5.30
CA ASP A 40 -1.13 16.32 3.94
C ASP A 40 0.20 16.54 3.21
N GLY A 41 1.30 16.30 3.93
CA GLY A 41 2.54 15.91 3.28
C GLY A 41 2.25 14.58 2.62
N ASP A 42 2.33 14.54 1.29
CA ASP A 42 2.12 13.40 0.40
C ASP A 42 2.80 12.13 0.96
N SER A 43 2.11 11.47 1.88
CA SER A 43 2.62 10.29 2.54
C SER A 43 2.39 9.15 1.58
N ASP A 44 3.48 8.55 1.14
CA ASP A 44 3.48 7.38 0.27
C ASP A 44 2.83 6.15 0.94
N ALA A 45 2.49 6.24 2.24
CA ALA A 45 1.74 5.23 2.97
C ALA A 45 0.33 4.98 2.39
N ILE A 46 -0.08 3.72 2.30
CA ILE A 46 -1.43 3.32 1.92
C ILE A 46 -2.32 3.32 3.18
N GLY A 47 -3.25 4.27 3.28
CA GLY A 47 -4.13 4.38 4.45
C GLY A 47 -3.33 4.55 5.74
N ASP A 48 -3.66 3.77 6.76
CA ASP A 48 -2.94 3.74 8.05
C ASP A 48 -1.80 2.71 8.09
N THR A 49 -1.49 2.09 6.95
CA THR A 49 -0.46 1.05 6.85
C THR A 49 0.94 1.63 6.65
N VAL A 50 1.96 0.80 6.86
CA VAL A 50 3.36 1.14 6.52
C VAL A 50 3.72 0.87 5.06
N TYR A 51 2.76 0.42 4.25
CA TYR A 51 3.00 0.00 2.87
C TYR A 51 3.09 1.20 1.92
N SER A 52 4.00 1.12 0.95
CA SER A 52 4.26 2.17 -0.03
C SER A 52 3.36 2.05 -1.26
N LYS A 53 2.63 3.12 -1.59
CA LYS A 53 1.84 3.28 -2.82
C LYS A 53 2.75 3.20 -4.04
N HIS A 54 3.85 3.95 -4.03
CA HIS A 54 4.78 4.03 -5.14
C HIS A 54 5.42 2.68 -5.45
N TRP A 55 5.83 1.93 -4.43
CA TRP A 55 6.37 0.59 -4.60
C TRP A 55 5.31 -0.34 -5.23
N LEU A 56 4.08 -0.31 -4.72
CA LEU A 56 2.99 -1.14 -5.24
C LEU A 56 2.71 -0.86 -6.72
N PHE A 57 2.61 0.41 -7.11
CA PHE A 57 2.38 0.77 -8.52
C PHE A 57 3.56 0.44 -9.42
N SER A 58 4.78 0.60 -8.92
CA SER A 58 5.97 0.18 -9.66
C SER A 58 5.93 -1.32 -9.96
N THR A 59 5.58 -2.15 -8.98
CA THR A 59 5.43 -3.61 -9.13
C THR A 59 4.34 -3.96 -10.14
N LEU A 60 3.15 -3.36 -10.05
CA LEU A 60 2.06 -3.60 -11.01
C LEU A 60 2.42 -3.16 -12.43
N THR A 61 3.14 -2.05 -12.58
CA THR A 61 3.62 -1.57 -13.89
C THR A 61 4.63 -2.54 -14.49
N ARG A 62 5.55 -3.07 -13.66
CA ARG A 62 6.50 -4.12 -14.06
C ARG A 62 5.78 -5.37 -14.56
N LEU A 63 4.73 -5.79 -13.85
CA LEU A 63 3.91 -6.94 -14.24
C LEU A 63 3.26 -6.74 -15.62
N ILE A 64 2.73 -5.54 -15.90
CA ILE A 64 2.16 -5.22 -17.23
C ILE A 64 3.23 -5.34 -18.31
N ASN A 65 4.41 -4.76 -18.09
CA ASN A 65 5.51 -4.80 -19.06
C ASN A 65 5.94 -6.23 -19.35
N MET A 66 6.15 -7.05 -18.31
CA MET A 66 6.54 -8.46 -18.45
C MET A 66 5.57 -9.22 -19.36
N VAL A 67 4.26 -9.14 -19.10
CA VAL A 67 3.27 -9.86 -19.91
C VAL A 67 3.17 -9.30 -21.34
N THR A 68 3.43 -8.01 -21.53
CA THR A 68 3.41 -7.39 -22.85
C THR A 68 4.60 -7.86 -23.70
N GLU A 69 5.81 -7.87 -23.13
CA GLU A 69 7.02 -8.34 -23.82
C GLU A 69 6.92 -9.82 -24.21
N HIS A 70 6.36 -10.66 -23.33
CA HIS A 70 6.12 -12.07 -23.62
C HIS A 70 5.03 -12.32 -24.67
N ALA A 71 4.11 -11.37 -24.89
CA ALA A 71 3.09 -11.48 -25.92
C ALA A 71 3.60 -11.08 -27.32
N GLU A 72 4.59 -10.20 -27.39
CA GLU A 72 5.18 -9.71 -28.66
C GLU A 72 6.34 -10.59 -29.15
N GLY A 73 6.99 -11.33 -28.25
CA GLY A 73 8.00 -12.32 -28.59
C GLY A 73 7.37 -13.67 -28.95
N ASP A 74 7.56 -14.14 -30.18
CA ASP A 74 7.22 -15.50 -30.64
C ASP A 74 8.11 -16.60 -30.01
N SER A 75 8.47 -16.43 -28.73
CA SER A 75 9.17 -17.46 -27.98
C SER A 75 8.19 -18.57 -27.65
N GLU A 76 8.31 -19.69 -28.36
CA GLU A 76 7.70 -20.98 -28.01
C GLU A 76 8.18 -21.55 -26.66
N GLY A 77 9.00 -20.79 -25.91
CA GLY A 77 9.43 -21.12 -24.56
C GLY A 77 8.31 -20.94 -23.52
N GLN A 78 8.37 -21.72 -22.46
CA GLN A 78 7.53 -21.49 -21.27
C GLN A 78 7.85 -20.10 -20.71
N MET A 79 6.80 -19.34 -20.38
CA MET A 79 6.95 -18.10 -19.63
C MET A 79 7.43 -18.47 -18.22
N GLU A 80 8.63 -18.04 -17.85
CA GLU A 80 9.16 -18.19 -16.49
C GLU A 80 8.99 -16.89 -15.73
N LEU A 81 8.58 -16.98 -14.47
CA LEU A 81 8.48 -15.84 -13.57
C LEU A 81 9.86 -15.66 -12.90
N PRO A 82 10.55 -14.53 -13.09
CA PRO A 82 11.82 -14.29 -12.42
C PRO A 82 11.63 -14.23 -10.89
N ASP A 83 12.56 -14.82 -10.13
CA ASP A 83 12.47 -14.89 -8.66
C ASP A 83 12.18 -13.54 -8.00
N GLY A 84 12.82 -12.46 -8.47
CA GLY A 84 12.60 -11.12 -7.91
C GLY A 84 11.21 -10.55 -8.18
N ASP A 85 10.59 -10.89 -9.32
CA ASP A 85 9.21 -10.52 -9.61
C ASP A 85 8.23 -11.39 -8.81
N GLU A 86 8.53 -12.67 -8.64
CA GLU A 86 7.76 -13.57 -7.77
C GLU A 86 7.74 -13.08 -6.32
N GLU A 87 8.89 -12.75 -5.75
CA GLU A 87 9.00 -12.26 -4.38
C GLU A 87 8.19 -10.98 -4.17
N ASP A 88 8.22 -10.07 -5.14
CA ASP A 88 7.45 -8.84 -5.07
C ASP A 88 5.94 -9.10 -5.20
N LEU A 89 5.52 -9.99 -6.09
CA LEU A 89 4.11 -10.35 -6.24
C LEU A 89 3.57 -11.11 -5.02
N CYS A 90 4.38 -11.96 -4.38
CA CYS A 90 4.02 -12.59 -3.12
C CYS A 90 3.80 -11.55 -2.01
N LYS A 91 4.63 -10.50 -1.94
CA LYS A 91 4.38 -9.38 -1.01
C LYS A 91 3.07 -8.66 -1.34
N VAL A 92 2.77 -8.43 -2.62
CA VAL A 92 1.48 -7.84 -3.03
C VAL A 92 0.31 -8.72 -2.59
N TRP A 93 0.45 -10.04 -2.72
CA TRP A 93 -0.54 -10.99 -2.24
C TRP A 93 -0.75 -10.88 -0.72
N ASP A 94 0.33 -10.87 0.07
CA ASP A 94 0.24 -10.68 1.52
C ASP A 94 -0.40 -9.34 1.90
N MET A 95 -0.01 -8.25 1.23
CA MET A 95 -0.57 -6.91 1.48
C MET A 95 -2.06 -6.81 1.11
N ALA A 96 -2.52 -7.55 0.09
CA ALA A 96 -3.93 -7.54 -0.33
C ALA A 96 -4.89 -8.11 0.74
N MET A 97 -4.38 -8.72 1.81
CA MET A 97 -5.18 -9.08 2.99
C MET A 97 -5.57 -7.87 3.84
N ASP A 98 -4.95 -6.71 3.63
CA ASP A 98 -5.29 -5.46 4.30
C ASP A 98 -6.40 -4.72 3.53
N LYS A 99 -7.36 -4.15 4.28
CA LYS A 99 -8.53 -3.49 3.70
C LYS A 99 -8.17 -2.24 2.90
N ASP A 100 -7.24 -1.42 3.38
CA ASP A 100 -6.87 -0.17 2.73
C ASP A 100 -6.09 -0.45 1.44
N VAL A 101 -5.24 -1.49 1.47
CA VAL A 101 -4.53 -1.96 0.28
C VAL A 101 -5.49 -2.55 -0.74
N ALA A 102 -6.41 -3.43 -0.33
CA ALA A 102 -7.41 -4.00 -1.23
C ALA A 102 -8.30 -2.92 -1.87
N GLY A 103 -8.69 -1.91 -1.08
CA GLY A 103 -9.42 -0.74 -1.56
C GLY A 103 -8.62 0.05 -2.61
N LEU A 104 -7.33 0.29 -2.35
CA LEU A 104 -6.44 0.96 -3.30
C LEU A 104 -6.25 0.16 -4.59
N LEU A 105 -5.99 -1.14 -4.49
CA LEU A 105 -5.85 -2.04 -5.63
C LEU A 105 -7.11 -2.00 -6.52
N GLN A 106 -8.28 -2.03 -5.89
CA GLN A 106 -9.55 -1.91 -6.62
C GLN A 106 -9.72 -0.53 -7.27
N ALA A 107 -9.39 0.56 -6.57
CA ALA A 107 -9.46 1.91 -7.11
C ALA A 107 -8.53 2.12 -8.33
N PHE A 108 -7.39 1.42 -8.36
CA PHE A 108 -6.43 1.43 -9.46
C PHE A 108 -6.73 0.43 -10.58
N LYS A 109 -7.88 -0.23 -10.55
CA LYS A 109 -8.25 -1.27 -11.53
C LYS A 109 -7.21 -2.39 -11.62
N ALA A 110 -6.58 -2.74 -10.50
CA ALA A 110 -5.68 -3.89 -10.43
C ALA A 110 -6.39 -5.18 -10.89
N THR A 111 -7.70 -5.29 -10.66
CA THR A 111 -8.52 -6.39 -11.17
C THR A 111 -8.40 -6.57 -12.68
N ASP A 112 -8.51 -5.50 -13.47
CA ASP A 112 -8.41 -5.58 -14.94
C ASP A 112 -6.98 -5.95 -15.38
N ILE A 113 -5.98 -5.45 -14.66
CA ILE A 113 -4.57 -5.78 -14.90
C ILE A 113 -4.34 -7.28 -14.67
N LEU A 114 -4.75 -7.78 -13.50
CA LEU A 114 -4.55 -9.17 -13.08
C LEU A 114 -5.33 -10.14 -13.98
N VAL A 115 -6.58 -9.82 -14.35
CA VAL A 115 -7.35 -10.60 -15.33
C VAL A 115 -6.63 -10.61 -16.68
N GLY A 116 -6.13 -9.46 -17.14
CA GLY A 116 -5.36 -9.38 -18.38
C GLY A 116 -4.07 -10.19 -18.35
N VAL A 117 -3.40 -10.26 -17.20
CA VAL A 117 -2.20 -11.10 -16.97
C VAL A 117 -2.58 -12.57 -17.03
N ILE A 118 -3.63 -12.99 -16.31
CA ILE A 118 -4.08 -14.39 -16.28
C ILE A 118 -4.44 -14.88 -17.68
N SER A 119 -5.18 -14.09 -18.46
CA SER A 119 -5.59 -14.48 -19.82
C SER A 119 -4.43 -14.62 -20.82
N ARG A 120 -3.26 -14.05 -20.52
CA ARG A 120 -2.08 -14.05 -21.40
C ARG A 120 -0.92 -14.89 -20.87
N SER A 121 -0.86 -15.12 -19.56
CA SER A 121 0.21 -15.85 -18.90
C SER A 121 0.23 -17.31 -19.34
N ARG A 122 1.42 -17.81 -19.68
CA ARG A 122 1.71 -19.24 -19.86
C ARG A 122 2.43 -19.84 -18.65
N CYS A 123 2.49 -19.10 -17.54
CA CYS A 123 3.13 -19.49 -16.30
C CYS A 123 2.06 -19.83 -15.24
N PRO A 124 1.83 -21.11 -14.91
CA PRO A 124 0.82 -21.51 -13.92
C PRO A 124 1.03 -20.86 -12.55
N HIS A 125 2.29 -20.70 -12.12
CA HIS A 125 2.64 -20.08 -10.85
C HIS A 125 2.23 -18.60 -10.79
N LEU A 126 2.53 -17.83 -11.84
CA LEU A 126 2.09 -16.43 -11.94
C LEU A 126 0.56 -16.33 -11.91
N THR A 127 -0.14 -17.23 -12.61
CA THR A 127 -1.60 -17.28 -12.60
C THR A 127 -2.14 -17.55 -11.19
N GLU A 128 -1.56 -18.50 -10.45
CA GLU A 128 -1.95 -18.79 -9.07
C GLU A 128 -1.80 -17.55 -8.18
N ILE A 129 -0.66 -16.86 -8.25
CA ILE A 129 -0.42 -15.65 -7.47
C ILE A 129 -1.44 -14.55 -7.82
N CYS A 130 -1.70 -14.31 -9.12
CA CYS A 130 -2.69 -13.32 -9.54
C CYS A 130 -4.11 -13.64 -9.04
N VAL A 131 -4.52 -14.91 -9.13
CA VAL A 131 -5.81 -15.38 -8.60
C VAL A 131 -5.85 -15.25 -7.07
N GLY A 132 -4.76 -15.54 -6.38
CA GLY A 132 -4.62 -15.35 -4.93
C GLY A 132 -4.81 -13.90 -4.49
N ILE A 133 -4.19 -12.95 -5.20
CA ILE A 133 -4.38 -11.50 -4.96
C ILE A 133 -5.85 -11.12 -5.17
N LEU A 134 -6.48 -11.54 -6.27
CA LEU A 134 -7.90 -11.28 -6.54
C LEU A 134 -8.81 -11.87 -5.47
N GLY A 135 -8.51 -13.08 -5.01
CA GLY A 135 -9.21 -13.75 -3.92
C GLY A 135 -9.15 -12.94 -2.62
N ASN A 136 -7.98 -12.42 -2.27
CA ASN A 136 -7.82 -11.56 -1.09
C ASN A 136 -8.60 -10.25 -1.23
N ILE A 137 -8.57 -9.59 -2.40
CA ILE A 137 -9.37 -8.39 -2.65
C ILE A 137 -10.87 -8.70 -2.52
N ALA A 138 -11.32 -9.86 -2.99
CA ALA A 138 -12.73 -10.28 -2.93
C ALA A 138 -13.24 -10.58 -1.50
N CYS A 139 -12.36 -10.65 -0.49
CA CYS A 139 -12.77 -10.89 0.90
C CYS A 139 -13.49 -9.69 1.55
N PHE A 140 -13.43 -8.50 0.93
CA PHE A 140 -14.11 -7.31 1.45
C PHE A 140 -15.43 -7.07 0.70
N PRO A 141 -16.55 -6.73 1.39
CA PRO A 141 -17.87 -6.67 0.75
C PRO A 141 -17.96 -5.70 -0.44
N ASP A 142 -17.39 -4.49 -0.31
CA ASP A 142 -17.51 -3.44 -1.33
C ASP A 142 -16.69 -3.78 -2.59
N THR A 143 -15.48 -4.30 -2.40
CA THR A 143 -14.62 -4.77 -3.49
C THR A 143 -15.22 -6.02 -4.11
N CYS A 144 -15.71 -6.98 -3.33
CA CYS A 144 -16.38 -8.19 -3.81
C CYS A 144 -17.57 -7.87 -4.71
N ALA A 145 -18.43 -6.93 -4.28
CA ALA A 145 -19.54 -6.46 -5.09
C ALA A 145 -19.04 -5.91 -6.43
N THR A 146 -17.97 -5.13 -6.43
CA THR A 146 -17.39 -4.57 -7.66
C THR A 146 -16.76 -5.66 -8.55
N LEU A 147 -16.02 -6.61 -7.98
CA LEU A 147 -15.43 -7.74 -8.69
C LEU A 147 -16.51 -8.62 -9.34
N SER A 148 -17.63 -8.84 -8.65
CA SER A 148 -18.74 -9.66 -9.15
C SER A 148 -19.40 -9.11 -10.42
N GLN A 149 -19.22 -7.82 -10.71
CA GLN A 149 -19.71 -7.18 -11.92
C GLN A 149 -18.70 -7.23 -13.09
N ASN A 150 -17.49 -7.76 -12.86
CA ASN A 150 -16.47 -7.90 -13.90
C ASN A 150 -16.69 -9.21 -14.67
N GLU A 151 -17.31 -9.12 -15.85
CA GLU A 151 -17.63 -10.29 -16.69
C GLU A 151 -16.37 -11.07 -17.10
N ASN A 152 -15.28 -10.37 -17.43
CA ASN A 152 -14.01 -11.01 -17.83
C ASN A 152 -13.41 -11.86 -16.70
N LEU A 153 -13.53 -11.40 -15.45
CA LEU A 153 -13.09 -12.17 -14.30
C LEU A 153 -13.90 -13.48 -14.18
N GLY A 154 -15.22 -13.41 -14.37
CA GLY A 154 -16.09 -14.59 -14.37
C GLY A 154 -15.70 -15.61 -15.43
N GLU A 155 -15.47 -15.16 -16.67
CA GLU A 155 -15.03 -16.03 -17.78
C GLU A 155 -13.69 -16.69 -17.49
N VAL A 156 -12.71 -15.92 -17.01
CA VAL A 156 -11.38 -16.44 -16.67
C VAL A 156 -11.44 -17.44 -15.53
N LEU A 157 -12.21 -17.17 -14.48
CA LEU A 157 -12.37 -18.12 -13.37
C LEU A 157 -13.04 -19.42 -13.82
N LEU A 158 -14.05 -19.35 -14.68
CA LEU A 158 -14.69 -20.55 -15.24
C LEU A 158 -13.74 -21.35 -16.13
N LEU A 159 -12.90 -20.67 -16.92
CA LEU A 159 -11.87 -21.32 -17.73
C LEU A 159 -10.84 -22.04 -16.84
N LEU A 160 -10.35 -21.37 -15.79
CA LEU A 160 -9.41 -21.95 -14.83
C LEU A 160 -10.01 -23.15 -14.07
N LEU A 161 -11.29 -23.07 -13.68
CA LEU A 161 -12.02 -24.19 -13.06
C LEU A 161 -12.21 -25.37 -14.01
N GLY A 162 -12.30 -25.12 -15.32
CA GLY A 162 -12.40 -26.15 -16.35
C GLY A 162 -11.09 -26.89 -16.62
N ASP A 163 -9.95 -26.24 -16.36
CA ASP A 163 -8.60 -26.79 -16.53
C ASP A 163 -8.04 -27.43 -15.23
N ALA A 164 -8.51 -26.98 -14.06
CA ALA A 164 -8.06 -27.48 -12.77
C ALA A 164 -8.71 -28.83 -12.40
N ASP A 165 -7.87 -29.83 -12.08
CA ASP A 165 -8.31 -31.11 -11.55
C ASP A 165 -9.11 -30.88 -10.22
N PRO A 166 -10.34 -31.43 -10.05
CA PRO A 166 -11.20 -31.16 -8.90
C PRO A 166 -10.58 -31.30 -7.49
N PRO A 167 -9.56 -32.15 -7.25
CA PRO A 167 -8.86 -32.21 -5.96
C PRO A 167 -8.06 -30.94 -5.62
N THR A 168 -7.47 -30.28 -6.62
CA THR A 168 -6.57 -29.13 -6.45
C THR A 168 -7.33 -27.88 -5.98
N LEU A 169 -8.57 -27.71 -6.44
CA LEU A 169 -9.48 -26.65 -6.01
C LEU A 169 -9.94 -26.82 -4.55
N LEU A 170 -10.06 -28.06 -4.08
CA LEU A 170 -10.44 -28.36 -2.69
C LEU A 170 -9.30 -28.12 -1.69
N GLU A 171 -8.03 -28.28 -2.11
CA GLU A 171 -6.87 -27.97 -1.27
C GLU A 171 -6.62 -26.46 -1.15
N THR A 172 -6.75 -25.71 -2.24
CA THR A 172 -6.63 -24.24 -2.24
C THR A 172 -7.77 -23.59 -1.45
N SER A 173 -9.02 -24.02 -1.66
CA SER A 173 -10.16 -23.51 -0.88
C SER A 173 -10.10 -23.89 0.61
N ARG A 174 -9.50 -25.02 0.97
CA ARG A 174 -9.25 -25.37 2.39
C ARG A 174 -8.18 -24.48 3.03
N LYS A 175 -7.18 -24.06 2.26
CA LYS A 175 -6.11 -23.16 2.74
C LYS A 175 -6.64 -21.75 2.99
N THR A 176 -7.61 -21.30 2.20
CA THR A 176 -8.32 -20.02 2.39
C THR A 176 -9.48 -20.11 3.40
N SER A 177 -9.99 -21.31 3.71
CA SER A 177 -11.00 -21.53 4.75
C SER A 177 -10.41 -21.79 6.14
N ALA A 178 -9.09 -21.66 6.35
CA ALA A 178 -8.53 -21.65 7.70
C ALA A 178 -9.09 -20.40 8.41
N PRO A 179 -9.94 -20.57 9.44
CA PRO A 179 -10.70 -19.46 9.99
C PRO A 179 -9.75 -18.54 10.75
N CYS A 180 -9.41 -17.39 10.16
CA CYS A 180 -9.12 -16.21 10.95
C CYS A 180 -10.33 -15.99 11.88
N GLY A 181 -10.09 -16.12 13.18
CA GLY A 181 -11.12 -16.26 14.19
C GLY A 181 -12.17 -15.15 14.14
N PHE A 182 -13.39 -15.53 13.76
CA PHE A 182 -14.57 -14.76 14.09
C PHE A 182 -14.78 -14.88 15.61
N SER A 183 -14.26 -13.91 16.36
CA SER A 183 -14.55 -13.82 17.78
C SER A 183 -16.02 -13.40 17.96
N GLY A 184 -16.83 -14.37 18.38
CA GLY A 184 -17.98 -14.19 19.27
C GLY A 184 -19.15 -13.36 18.76
N TYR A 185 -20.19 -14.04 18.27
CA TYR A 185 -21.54 -13.82 18.76
C TYR A 185 -22.28 -15.16 18.90
N ASP A 186 -23.03 -15.25 19.99
CA ASP A 186 -23.41 -16.43 20.76
C ASP A 186 -24.44 -17.34 20.05
N SER A 187 -24.18 -18.65 20.06
CA SER A 187 -25.13 -19.70 19.70
C SER A 187 -26.07 -19.98 20.86
N LYS A 188 -27.30 -19.45 20.79
CA LYS A 188 -28.47 -20.08 21.43
C LYS A 188 -29.77 -19.48 20.92
N HIS A 189 -30.29 -20.06 19.85
CA HIS A 189 -31.69 -20.51 19.73
C HIS A 189 -31.96 -21.07 18.33
N LEU A 190 -31.64 -22.35 18.11
CA LEU A 190 -32.28 -23.10 17.03
C LEU A 190 -32.28 -24.58 17.37
N PHE A 191 -33.34 -25.03 18.05
CA PHE A 191 -33.94 -26.36 17.86
C PHE A 191 -35.25 -26.42 18.66
N ALA A 192 -36.37 -26.14 17.98
CA ALA A 192 -37.67 -26.65 18.39
C ALA A 192 -38.17 -27.52 17.23
N PRO A 193 -38.34 -28.85 17.42
CA PRO A 193 -38.90 -29.70 16.38
C PRO A 193 -40.41 -29.52 16.31
N THR A 194 -40.91 -29.15 15.13
CA THR A 194 -42.34 -29.22 14.79
C THR A 194 -42.72 -30.69 14.66
N SER A 195 -43.50 -31.19 15.63
CA SER A 195 -44.17 -32.47 15.57
C SER A 195 -45.30 -32.41 14.54
N ALA A 196 -45.21 -33.28 13.52
CA ALA A 196 -46.32 -33.61 12.63
C ALA A 196 -47.40 -34.37 13.42
N SER A 197 -48.66 -33.93 13.33
CA SER A 197 -49.84 -34.74 13.68
C SER A 197 -50.61 -35.08 12.40
N SER A 198 -50.96 -36.36 12.29
CA SER A 198 -52.06 -36.87 11.47
C SER A 198 -53.41 -36.46 12.03
#